data_AF-A0A969GLW0-F1
#
_entry.id   AF-A0A969GLW0-F1
#
_cell.length_a   1.000
_cell.length_b   1.000
_cell.length_c   1.000
_cell.angle_alpha   90.00
_cell.angle_beta   90.00
_cell.angle_gamma   90.00
#
_symmetry.space_group_name_H-M   'P 1'
#
loop_
_entity.id
_entity.type
_entity.pdbx_description
1 polymer ?
#
loop_
_entity_poly.entity_id
_entity_poly.type
_entity_poly.pdbx_seq_one_letter_code
_entity_poly.pdbx_strand_id
1 'polypeptide(L)'
;MPYQGMPRVRNHYLHLPDGTADIQLDSPAWFGWLQSASHFSYALGRPTFCWITFRREKRRHGDYWYAYLKTQTKLHNAYAGRTETLSSHQLHLVAQKVVDKVAQTRRSAHSKENP
;
A
#
# COMPACT_ATOMS: atom_id res chain seq x y z
N MET A 1 -15.17 -6.19 -9.71
CA MET A 1 -14.21 -7.27 -9.97
C MET A 1 -13.47 -7.57 -8.67
N PRO A 2 -13.76 -8.67 -7.96
CA PRO A 2 -12.89 -9.09 -6.87
C PRO A 2 -11.57 -9.53 -7.48
N TYR A 3 -10.45 -8.92 -7.08
CA TYR A 3 -9.12 -9.33 -7.50
C TYR A 3 -8.78 -10.67 -6.83
N GLN A 4 -9.32 -11.75 -7.39
CA GLN A 4 -8.97 -13.12 -7.06
C GLN A 4 -7.50 -13.31 -7.44
N GLY A 5 -6.64 -13.56 -6.46
CA GLY A 5 -5.19 -13.63 -6.68
C GLY A 5 -4.37 -12.40 -6.25
N MET A 6 -4.93 -11.44 -5.51
CA MET A 6 -4.12 -10.32 -4.98
C MET A 6 -3.38 -10.71 -3.68
N PRO A 7 -2.03 -10.60 -3.62
CA PRO A 7 -1.25 -10.77 -2.40
C PRO A 7 -1.62 -9.76 -1.31
N ARG A 8 -1.72 -10.19 -0.05
CA ARG A 8 -2.21 -9.35 1.06
C ARG A 8 -1.30 -9.41 2.27
N VAL A 9 -0.87 -8.26 2.75
CA VAL A 9 -0.12 -8.11 3.99
C VAL A 9 -1.08 -7.90 5.16
N ARG A 10 -0.99 -8.76 6.18
CA ARG A 10 -1.72 -8.68 7.45
C ARG A 10 -0.87 -9.26 8.57
N ASN A 11 -0.96 -8.71 9.79
CA ASN A 11 -0.23 -9.21 10.96
C ASN A 11 1.29 -9.36 10.75
N HIS A 12 1.91 -8.49 9.95
CA HIS A 12 3.32 -8.57 9.56
C HIS A 12 3.70 -9.74 8.63
N TYR A 13 2.72 -10.43 8.05
CA TYR A 13 2.94 -11.48 7.07
C TYR A 13 2.25 -11.14 5.74
N LEU A 14 2.92 -11.46 4.65
CA LEU A 14 2.37 -11.46 3.31
C LEU A 14 1.72 -12.83 3.06
N HIS A 15 0.40 -12.82 2.90
CA HIS A 15 -0.39 -13.95 2.47
C HIS A 15 -0.49 -13.98 0.94
N LEU A 16 -0.03 -15.09 0.36
CA LEU A 16 -0.10 -15.33 -1.07
C LEU A 16 -1.34 -16.17 -1.41
N PRO A 17 -2.06 -15.87 -2.49
CA PRO A 17 -3.30 -16.55 -2.84
C PRO A 17 -3.09 -17.88 -3.58
N ASP A 18 -1.86 -18.19 -3.97
CA ASP A 18 -1.45 -19.42 -4.65
C ASP A 18 -1.17 -20.59 -3.69
N GLY A 19 -1.38 -20.39 -2.38
CA GLY A 19 -1.13 -21.40 -1.36
C GLY A 19 0.35 -21.50 -0.92
N THR A 20 1.20 -20.58 -1.39
CA THR A 20 2.58 -20.47 -0.89
C THR A 20 2.58 -20.08 0.59
N ALA A 21 3.63 -20.51 1.32
CA ALA A 21 3.83 -20.16 2.71
C ALA A 21 3.85 -18.63 2.91
N ASP A 22 3.30 -18.19 4.04
CA ASP A 22 3.27 -16.79 4.43
C ASP A 22 4.69 -16.23 4.56
N ILE A 23 4.94 -15.08 3.96
CA ILE A 23 6.26 -14.43 3.97
C ILE A 23 6.28 -13.35 5.04
N GLN A 24 7.19 -13.45 6.01
CA GLN A 24 7.35 -12.42 7.04
C GLN A 24 7.90 -11.12 6.44
N LEU A 25 7.31 -9.98 6.79
CA LEU A 25 7.86 -8.67 6.44
C LEU A 25 9.29 -8.51 6.95
N ASP A 26 10.09 -7.69 6.25
CA ASP A 26 11.51 -7.41 6.58
C ASP A 26 12.44 -8.63 6.51
N SER A 27 11.93 -9.79 6.13
CA SER A 27 12.75 -10.98 5.88
C SER A 27 13.42 -10.94 4.50
N PRO A 28 14.50 -11.68 4.27
CA PRO A 28 15.08 -11.83 2.93
C PRO A 28 14.07 -12.37 1.90
N ALA A 29 13.14 -13.23 2.32
CA ALA A 29 12.09 -13.76 1.47
C ALA A 29 11.11 -12.65 1.01
N TRP A 30 10.82 -11.67 1.87
CA TRP A 30 10.00 -10.51 1.53
C TRP A 30 10.65 -9.68 0.42
N PHE A 31 11.93 -9.33 0.58
CA PHE A 31 12.64 -8.57 -0.44
C PHE A 31 12.80 -9.35 -1.74
N GLY A 32 13.07 -10.66 -1.67
CA GLY A 32 13.11 -11.54 -2.85
C GLY A 32 11.77 -11.58 -3.58
N TRP A 33 10.67 -11.66 -2.84
CA TRP A 33 9.32 -11.62 -3.41
C TRP A 33 8.99 -10.26 -4.05
N LEU A 34 9.36 -9.15 -3.42
CA LEU A 34 9.13 -7.81 -3.98
C LEU A 34 9.83 -7.58 -5.34
N GLN A 35 10.94 -8.27 -5.61
CA GLN A 35 11.64 -8.18 -6.89
C GLN A 35 10.83 -8.77 -8.06
N SER A 36 10.00 -9.78 -7.81
CA SER A 36 9.13 -10.38 -8.84
C SER A 36 7.72 -9.77 -8.82
N ALA A 37 7.22 -9.38 -7.65
CA ALA A 37 5.88 -8.83 -7.48
C ALA A 37 5.63 -7.53 -8.25
N SER A 38 4.40 -7.29 -8.70
CA SER A 38 3.99 -6.03 -9.31
C SER A 38 3.08 -5.20 -8.41
N HIS A 39 2.35 -5.84 -7.50
CA HIS A 39 1.45 -5.19 -6.56
C HIS A 39 1.12 -6.10 -5.37
N PHE A 40 0.73 -5.50 -4.26
CA PHE A 40 0.11 -6.17 -3.12
C PHE A 40 -0.84 -5.20 -2.40
N SER A 41 -1.72 -5.74 -1.57
CA SER A 41 -2.54 -4.95 -0.67
C SER A 41 -2.02 -5.02 0.75
N TYR A 42 -2.00 -3.89 1.43
CA TYR A 42 -1.65 -3.74 2.82
C TYR A 42 -2.89 -3.34 3.60
N ALA A 43 -3.26 -4.13 4.61
CA ALA A 43 -4.32 -3.77 5.53
C ALA A 43 -3.76 -2.83 6.60
N LEU A 44 -4.22 -1.58 6.61
CA LEU A 44 -3.98 -0.70 7.74
C LEU A 44 -5.00 -1.04 8.84
N GLY A 45 -4.50 -1.34 10.03
CA GLY A 45 -5.31 -1.73 11.19
C GLY A 45 -6.17 -0.60 11.76
N ARG A 46 -6.56 -0.75 13.04
CA ARG A 46 -7.24 0.31 13.80
C ARG A 46 -6.40 1.59 13.82
N PRO A 47 -7.02 2.78 13.75
CA PRO A 47 -8.46 3.04 13.72
C PRO A 47 -9.09 3.08 12.32
N THR A 48 -8.29 3.09 11.24
CA THR A 48 -8.78 3.41 9.89
C THR A 48 -9.38 2.21 9.15
N PHE A 49 -8.91 0.99 9.40
CA PHE A 49 -9.38 -0.24 8.75
C PHE A 49 -9.52 -0.12 7.22
N CYS A 50 -8.48 0.33 6.54
CA CYS A 50 -8.47 0.51 5.10
C CYS A 50 -7.46 -0.39 4.40
N TRP A 51 -7.74 -0.71 3.14
CA TRP A 51 -6.83 -1.44 2.28
C TRP A 51 -6.11 -0.47 1.37
N ILE A 52 -4.78 -0.55 1.38
CA ILE A 52 -3.91 0.29 0.56
C ILE A 52 -3.20 -0.62 -0.42
N THR A 53 -3.29 -0.31 -1.71
CA THR A 53 -2.63 -1.08 -2.75
C THR A 53 -1.26 -0.48 -3.02
N PHE A 54 -0.20 -1.24 -2.75
CA PHE A 54 1.14 -0.91 -3.18
C PHE A 54 1.36 -1.49 -4.57
N ARG A 55 1.86 -0.67 -5.49
CA ARG A 55 2.17 -1.08 -6.87
C ARG A 55 3.58 -0.65 -7.23
N ARG A 56 4.29 -1.56 -7.88
CA ARG A 56 5.60 -1.32 -8.49
C ARG A 56 5.42 -0.70 -9.87
N GLU A 57 6.04 0.45 -10.06
CA GLU A 57 6.23 1.08 -11.35
C GLU A 57 7.69 0.91 -11.79
N LYS A 58 7.88 0.20 -12.89
CA LYS A 58 9.19 0.09 -13.54
C LYS A 58 9.48 1.39 -14.28
N ARG A 59 10.59 2.06 -13.95
CA ARG A 59 11.06 3.27 -14.63
C ARG A 59 12.49 3.06 -15.14
N ARG A 60 12.93 3.93 -16.05
CA ARG A 60 14.24 3.85 -16.73
C ARG A 60 15.45 3.76 -15.78
N HIS A 61 15.33 4.28 -14.55
CA HIS A 61 16.41 4.33 -13.55
C HIS A 61 16.15 3.46 -12.31
N GLY A 62 15.18 2.54 -12.37
CA GLY A 62 14.88 1.63 -11.28
C GLY A 62 13.38 1.43 -11.05
N ASP A 63 13.09 0.46 -10.19
CA ASP A 63 11.73 0.12 -9.78
C ASP A 63 11.33 0.93 -8.55
N TYR A 64 10.20 1.64 -8.67
CA TYR A 64 9.64 2.46 -7.62
C TYR A 64 8.31 1.93 -7.16
N TRP A 65 8.06 2.00 -5.86
CA TRP A 65 6.78 1.62 -5.27
C TRP A 65 5.95 2.85 -4.95
N TYR A 66 4.67 2.74 -5.25
CA TYR A 66 3.66 3.74 -4.89
C TYR A 66 2.53 3.06 -4.13
N ALA A 67 2.09 3.69 -3.05
CA ALA A 67 0.86 3.36 -2.35
C ALA A 67 -0.31 4.08 -3.02
N TYR A 68 -1.41 3.37 -3.22
CA TYR A 68 -2.66 3.89 -3.75
C TYR A 68 -3.80 3.61 -2.77
N LEU A 69 -4.58 4.64 -2.49
CA LEU A 69 -5.81 4.54 -1.70
C LEU A 69 -6.94 5.20 -2.49
N LYS A 70 -7.93 4.39 -2.87
CA LYS A 70 -9.12 4.87 -3.54
C LYS A 70 -10.14 5.34 -2.51
N THR A 71 -10.61 6.57 -2.67
CA THR A 71 -11.77 7.10 -1.94
C THR A 71 -12.96 7.21 -2.89
N GLN A 72 -14.15 7.53 -2.37
CA GLN A 72 -15.35 7.70 -3.18
C GLN A 72 -15.20 8.80 -4.25
N THR A 73 -14.41 9.83 -3.97
CA THR A 73 -14.27 11.01 -4.85
C THR A 73 -12.97 11.04 -5.63
N LYS A 74 -11.85 10.56 -5.04
CA LYS A 74 -10.51 10.66 -5.64
C LYS A 74 -9.61 9.46 -5.32
N LEU A 75 -8.68 9.18 -6.23
CA LEU A 75 -7.57 8.26 -6.01
C LEU A 75 -6.38 9.04 -5.43
N HIS A 76 -5.90 8.62 -4.27
CA HIS A 76 -4.74 9.22 -3.62
C HIS A 76 -3.53 8.30 -3.76
N ASN A 77 -2.36 8.90 -3.97
CA ASN A 77 -1.10 8.17 -4.02
C ASN A 77 -0.01 8.79 -3.13
N ALA A 78 0.93 7.95 -2.72
CA ALA A 78 2.19 8.37 -2.13
C ALA A 78 3.34 7.50 -2.61
N TYR A 79 4.49 8.13 -2.80
CA TYR A 79 5.73 7.44 -3.07
C TYR A 79 6.14 6.62 -1.85
N ALA A 80 6.32 5.31 -2.04
CA ALA A 80 6.67 4.38 -0.99
C ALA A 80 8.18 4.14 -0.89
N GLY A 81 8.92 4.29 -1.99
CA GLY A 81 10.36 4.06 -2.03
C GLY A 81 10.76 3.02 -3.06
N ARG A 82 11.98 2.50 -2.92
CA ARG A 82 12.49 1.38 -3.71
C ARG A 82 12.21 0.06 -3.00
N THR A 83 12.31 -1.05 -3.73
CA THR A 83 12.14 -2.41 -3.19
C THR A 83 13.00 -2.66 -1.94
N GLU A 84 14.26 -2.22 -1.96
CA GLU A 84 15.22 -2.41 -0.85
C GLU A 84 14.86 -1.63 0.42
N THR A 85 14.13 -0.52 0.27
CA THR A 85 13.74 0.35 1.39
C THR A 85 12.32 0.07 1.88
N LEU A 86 11.62 -0.89 1.26
CA LEU A 86 10.21 -1.17 1.50
C LEU A 86 10.01 -2.09 2.72
N SER A 87 10.46 -1.60 3.88
CA SER A 87 10.30 -2.30 5.17
C SER A 87 8.89 -2.16 5.73
N SER A 88 8.54 -2.96 6.74
CA SER A 88 7.27 -2.84 7.48
C SER A 88 7.04 -1.42 8.01
N HIS A 89 8.10 -0.80 8.53
CA HIS A 89 8.08 0.59 8.99
C HIS A 89 7.77 1.56 7.84
N GLN A 90 8.42 1.40 6.69
CA GLN A 90 8.17 2.23 5.52
C GLN A 90 6.74 2.05 4.98
N LEU A 91 6.23 0.82 4.94
CA LEU A 91 4.85 0.54 4.56
C LEU A 91 3.86 1.27 5.48
N HIS A 92 4.07 1.19 6.79
CA HIS A 92 3.23 1.85 7.78
C HIS A 92 3.27 3.38 7.63
N LEU A 93 4.46 3.96 7.54
CA LEU A 93 4.63 5.41 7.36
C LEU A 93 3.94 5.93 6.10
N VAL A 94 4.13 5.24 4.97
CA VAL A 94 3.54 5.63 3.69
C VAL A 94 2.03 5.43 3.71
N ALA A 95 1.56 4.33 4.32
CA ALA A 95 0.14 4.08 4.51
C ALA A 95 -0.53 5.20 5.30
N GLN A 96 0.05 5.58 6.44
CA GLN A 96 -0.45 6.67 7.28
C GLN A 96 -0.46 7.99 6.50
N LYS A 97 0.62 8.30 5.77
CA LYS A 97 0.72 9.51 4.95
C LYS A 97 -0.38 9.59 3.88
N VAL A 98 -0.75 8.49 3.24
CA VAL A 98 -1.85 8.48 2.25
C VAL A 98 -3.19 8.68 2.94
N VAL A 99 -3.41 8.04 4.09
CA VAL A 99 -4.64 8.22 4.90
C VAL A 99 -4.79 9.67 5.37
N ASP A 100 -3.70 10.28 5.84
CA ASP A 100 -3.71 11.67 6.30
C ASP A 100 -4.01 12.63 5.13
N LYS A 101 -3.44 12.37 3.94
CA LYS A 101 -3.79 13.11 2.71
C LYS A 101 -5.27 12.98 2.36
N VAL A 102 -5.83 11.77 2.49
CA VAL A 102 -7.27 11.53 2.28
C VAL A 102 -8.10 12.33 3.29
N ALA A 103 -7.76 12.27 4.58
CA ALA A 103 -8.46 13.01 5.63
C ALA A 103 -8.40 14.52 5.39
N GLN A 104 -7.24 15.04 4.99
CA GLN A 104 -7.06 16.46 4.66
C GLN A 104 -7.92 16.86 3.45
N THR A 105 -7.94 16.03 2.40
CA THR A 105 -8.74 16.31 1.19
C THR A 105 -10.23 16.31 1.50
N ARG A 106 -10.70 15.39 2.36
CA ARG A 106 -12.09 15.35 2.83
C ARG A 106 -12.48 16.62 3.60
N ARG A 107 -11.60 17.11 4.50
CA ARG A 107 -11.83 18.36 5.25
C ARG A 107 -11.93 19.58 4.34
N SER A 108 -11.04 19.68 3.36
CA SER A 108 -11.06 20.79 2.39
C SER A 108 -12.25 20.77 1.44
N ALA A 109 -12.84 19.60 1.18
CA ALA A 109 -14.10 19.50 0.43
C ALA A 109 -15.30 19.95 1.29
N HIS A 110 -15.35 19.51 2.55
CA HIS A 110 -16.43 19.88 3.46
C HIS A 110 -16.48 21.39 3.79
N SER A 111 -15.32 22.07 3.81
CA SER A 111 -15.25 23.51 4.06
C SER A 111 -15.72 24.40 2.89
N LYS A 112 -15.99 23.83 1.70
CA LYS A 112 -16.48 24.58 0.53
C LYS A 112 -18.00 24.52 0.36
N GLU A 113 -18.70 23.86 1.28
CA GLU A 113 -20.11 23.50 1.15
C GLU A 113 -21.00 24.13 2.24
N ASN A 114 -20.72 25.38 2.63
CA ASN A 114 -21.62 26.13 3.49
C ASN A 114 -21.67 27.61 3.09
N PRO A 115 -22.76 28.08 2.45
CA PRO A 115 -23.11 29.51 2.37
C PRO A 115 -23.76 30.00 3.68
#